data_AF-A0A382TDH5-F1
#
_entry.id   AF-A0A382TDH5-F1
#
_cell.length_a   1.000
_cell.length_b   1.000
_cell.length_c   1.000
_cell.angle_alpha   90.00
_cell.angle_beta   90.00
_cell.angle_gamma   90.00
#
_symmetry.space_group_name_H-M   'P 1'
#
loop_
_entity.id
_entity.type
_entity.pdbx_description
1 polymer ?
#
loop_
_entity_poly.entity_id
_entity_poly.type
_entity_poly.pdbx_seq_one_letter_code
_entity_poly.pdbx_strand_id
1 'polypeptide(L)'
;VLRHGLLRPLACTPWVLAAMLAGCKGPTIPPNTEALAPGVWHHAVDLIDGPWALHVIEVDLPTARRAGGRLRSARAPSDGLGLEKTSVLGSRALAAINGDFFYPETHRPMGLQVRDGELLVEPLQRSAFAIGGDGGLHIDVFDLDAGLVTASGRALPISHVNRDPRGSADLTYFNHFAQGWKDTVHADVGFVLQSLDGGGWRDADTICARVLQVRRHRWP
;
A
#
# COMPACT_ATOMS: atom_id res chain seq x y z
N VAL A 1 4.63 -77.21 14.89
CA VAL A 1 3.33 -77.67 15.44
C VAL A 1 2.29 -76.63 15.02
N LEU A 2 1.58 -76.86 13.90
CA LEU A 2 0.12 -77.09 13.83
C LEU A 2 -0.69 -75.87 14.37
N ARG A 3 -1.59 -75.19 13.65
CA ARG A 3 -2.52 -75.61 12.59
C ARG A 3 -3.06 -74.40 11.80
N HIS A 4 -3.36 -74.66 10.53
CA HIS A 4 -4.25 -73.89 9.67
C HIS A 4 -5.68 -73.79 10.25
N GLY A 5 -6.32 -72.63 10.03
CA GLY A 5 -7.76 -72.45 10.14
C GLY A 5 -8.24 -71.51 9.03
N LEU A 6 -8.79 -72.08 7.95
CA LEU A 6 -9.57 -71.37 6.94
C LEU A 6 -10.95 -71.02 7.53
N LEU A 7 -11.38 -69.77 7.41
CA LEU A 7 -12.79 -69.37 7.46
C LEU A 7 -13.08 -68.34 6.35
N ARG A 8 -14.28 -68.50 5.79
CA ARG A 8 -14.79 -68.03 4.50
C ARG A 8 -14.99 -66.50 4.40
N PRO A 9 -15.02 -65.92 3.18
CA PRO A 9 -15.26 -64.50 2.97
C PRO A 9 -16.75 -64.17 3.23
N LEU A 10 -17.01 -63.25 4.15
CA LEU A 10 -18.29 -62.56 4.24
C LEU A 10 -18.34 -61.55 3.10
N ALA A 11 -19.31 -61.73 2.20
CA ALA A 11 -19.62 -60.77 1.16
C ALA A 11 -20.12 -59.46 1.81
N CYS A 12 -19.28 -58.44 1.85
CA CYS A 12 -19.71 -57.07 2.12
C CYS A 12 -20.45 -56.53 0.91
N THR A 13 -21.75 -56.35 1.07
CA THR A 13 -22.65 -55.60 0.19
C THR A 13 -22.08 -54.20 -0.12
N PRO A 14 -21.97 -53.78 -1.39
CA PRO A 14 -21.43 -52.49 -1.75
C PRO A 14 -22.54 -51.43 -1.76
N TRP A 15 -22.93 -50.91 -0.59
CA TRP A 15 -23.97 -49.86 -0.52
C TRP A 15 -23.62 -48.73 0.46
N VAL A 16 -22.34 -48.34 0.59
CA VAL A 16 -21.95 -47.15 1.38
C VAL A 16 -20.89 -46.27 0.69
N LEU A 17 -20.79 -46.27 -0.63
CA LEU A 17 -19.91 -45.33 -1.36
C LEU A 17 -20.70 -44.43 -2.31
N ALA A 18 -21.53 -43.54 -1.75
CA ALA A 18 -22.19 -42.51 -2.57
C ALA A 18 -22.49 -41.18 -1.83
N ALA A 19 -21.78 -40.84 -0.75
CA ALA A 19 -22.07 -39.60 -0.02
C ALA A 19 -20.82 -38.79 0.41
N MET A 20 -19.68 -38.94 -0.26
CA MET A 20 -18.41 -38.28 0.12
C MET A 20 -17.75 -37.46 -0.99
N LEU A 21 -18.50 -37.06 -2.03
CA LEU A 21 -18.01 -36.15 -3.09
C LEU A 21 -18.87 -34.90 -3.30
N ALA A 22 -19.74 -34.57 -2.34
CA ALA A 22 -20.20 -33.18 -2.21
C ALA A 22 -19.11 -32.39 -1.47
N GLY A 23 -17.93 -32.28 -2.09
CA GLY A 23 -16.96 -31.28 -1.69
C GLY A 23 -17.67 -29.94 -1.78
N CYS A 24 -17.67 -29.18 -0.69
CA CYS A 24 -18.10 -27.79 -0.72
C CYS A 24 -17.32 -27.12 -1.85
N LYS A 25 -17.98 -26.88 -2.98
CA LYS A 25 -17.45 -25.97 -3.98
C LYS A 25 -17.43 -24.62 -3.25
N GLY A 26 -16.24 -24.19 -2.82
CA GLY A 26 -16.01 -22.78 -2.53
C GLY A 26 -16.49 -21.96 -3.73
N PRO A 27 -16.79 -20.66 -3.55
CA PRO A 27 -17.33 -19.84 -4.62
C PRO A 27 -16.49 -20.00 -5.88
N THR A 28 -17.02 -20.72 -6.86
CA THR A 28 -16.42 -20.87 -8.18
C THR A 28 -16.66 -19.57 -8.91
N ILE A 29 -15.60 -18.90 -9.35
CA ILE A 29 -15.67 -17.68 -10.17
C ILE A 29 -16.59 -17.97 -11.39
N PRO A 30 -17.75 -17.29 -11.54
CA PRO A 30 -18.71 -17.55 -12.63
C PRO A 30 -18.29 -16.92 -13.99
N PRO A 31 -19.03 -17.20 -15.09
CA PRO A 31 -18.54 -17.39 -16.46
C PRO A 31 -18.17 -16.14 -17.28
N ASN A 32 -18.30 -14.93 -16.74
CA ASN A 32 -17.99 -13.70 -17.46
C ASN A 32 -16.58 -13.22 -17.09
N THR A 33 -15.59 -13.93 -17.64
CA THR A 33 -14.18 -13.53 -17.58
C THR A 33 -13.78 -12.93 -18.93
N GLU A 34 -13.28 -11.71 -18.92
CA GLU A 34 -12.74 -11.02 -20.08
C GLU A 34 -11.23 -10.84 -19.92
N ALA A 35 -10.45 -11.24 -20.92
CA ALA A 35 -9.03 -10.92 -20.96
C ALA A 35 -8.84 -9.47 -21.43
N LEU A 36 -8.24 -8.63 -20.58
CA LEU A 36 -7.99 -7.22 -20.89
C LEU A 36 -6.65 -7.01 -21.60
N ALA A 37 -5.64 -7.80 -21.21
CA ALA A 37 -4.29 -7.80 -21.75
C ALA A 37 -3.57 -9.11 -21.37
N PRO A 38 -2.38 -9.43 -21.93
CA PRO A 38 -1.63 -10.61 -21.50
C PRO A 38 -1.35 -10.58 -19.99
N GLY A 39 -1.83 -11.60 -19.28
CA GLY A 39 -1.68 -11.67 -17.82
C GLY A 39 -2.66 -10.81 -17.02
N VAL A 40 -3.71 -10.24 -17.64
CA VAL A 40 -4.70 -9.38 -16.98
C VAL A 40 -6.11 -9.77 -17.39
N TRP A 41 -6.97 -10.02 -16.40
CA TRP A 41 -8.37 -10.42 -16.61
C TRP A 41 -9.32 -9.60 -15.75
N HIS A 42 -10.54 -9.39 -16.26
CA HIS A 42 -11.68 -8.89 -15.50
C HIS A 42 -12.69 -10.02 -15.31
N HIS A 43 -13.18 -10.18 -14.08
CA HIS A 43 -14.25 -11.10 -13.75
C HIS A 43 -15.44 -10.32 -13.20
N ALA A 44 -16.61 -10.55 -13.76
CA ALA A 44 -17.89 -10.13 -13.18
C ALA A 44 -18.54 -11.33 -12.48
N VAL A 45 -18.71 -11.21 -11.17
CA VAL A 45 -19.19 -12.28 -10.30
C VAL A 45 -20.47 -11.83 -9.60
N ASP A 46 -21.56 -12.55 -9.85
CA ASP A 46 -22.79 -12.41 -9.08
C ASP A 46 -22.82 -13.49 -7.99
N LEU A 47 -22.96 -13.11 -6.71
CA LEU A 47 -23.06 -14.07 -5.61
C LEU A 47 -24.49 -14.60 -5.47
N ILE A 48 -24.62 -15.88 -5.14
CA ILE A 48 -25.95 -16.51 -5.01
C ILE A 48 -26.71 -16.04 -3.76
N ASP A 49 -25.99 -15.57 -2.72
CA ASP A 49 -26.56 -15.20 -1.41
C ASP A 49 -27.03 -13.73 -1.34
N GLY A 50 -27.09 -13.00 -2.46
CA GLY A 50 -27.65 -11.65 -2.51
C GLY A 50 -27.46 -10.98 -3.87
N PRO A 51 -28.02 -9.79 -4.11
CA PRO A 51 -27.76 -9.05 -5.35
C PRO A 51 -26.38 -8.37 -5.30
N TRP A 52 -25.33 -9.14 -5.06
CA TRP A 52 -23.96 -8.65 -5.00
C TRP A 52 -23.30 -8.79 -6.36
N ALA A 53 -22.89 -7.66 -6.93
CA ALA A 53 -22.02 -7.62 -8.10
C ALA A 53 -20.57 -7.37 -7.65
N LEU A 54 -19.68 -8.32 -7.88
CA LEU A 54 -18.25 -8.19 -7.61
C LEU A 54 -17.50 -8.08 -8.93
N HIS A 55 -16.64 -7.06 -9.02
CA HIS A 55 -15.74 -6.86 -10.14
C HIS A 55 -14.31 -7.14 -9.67
N VAL A 56 -13.68 -8.15 -10.24
CA VAL A 56 -12.31 -8.56 -9.88
C VAL A 56 -11.39 -8.32 -11.05
N ILE A 57 -10.26 -7.65 -10.80
CA ILE A 57 -9.16 -7.57 -11.75
C ILE A 57 -8.08 -8.53 -11.29
N GLU A 58 -7.88 -9.61 -12.02
CA GLU A 58 -6.81 -10.58 -11.77
C GLU A 58 -5.58 -10.21 -12.60
N VAL A 59 -4.40 -10.25 -11.97
CA VAL A 59 -3.13 -9.92 -12.61
C VAL A 59 -2.08 -11.00 -12.32
N ASP A 60 -1.68 -11.74 -13.34
CA ASP A 60 -0.49 -12.58 -13.33
C ASP A 60 0.75 -11.70 -13.54
N LEU A 61 1.39 -11.29 -12.44
CA LEU A 61 2.46 -10.29 -12.43
C LEU A 61 3.64 -10.63 -13.36
N PRO A 62 4.22 -11.86 -13.35
CA PRO A 62 5.25 -12.23 -14.31
C PRO A 62 4.84 -12.02 -15.77
N THR A 63 3.64 -12.44 -16.16
CA THR A 63 3.18 -12.35 -17.55
C THR A 63 2.87 -10.91 -17.93
N ALA A 64 2.12 -10.18 -17.09
CA ALA A 64 1.80 -8.78 -17.32
C ALA A 64 3.07 -7.92 -17.43
N ARG A 65 4.07 -8.13 -16.57
CA ARG A 65 5.34 -7.38 -16.62
C ARG A 65 6.12 -7.63 -17.90
N ARG A 66 6.22 -8.88 -18.35
CA ARG A 66 6.85 -9.24 -19.64
C ARG A 66 6.15 -8.59 -20.82
N ALA A 67 4.83 -8.42 -20.75
CA ALA A 67 4.03 -7.73 -21.75
C ALA A 67 4.06 -6.18 -21.61
N GLY A 68 4.82 -5.63 -20.66
CA GLY A 68 4.95 -4.18 -20.45
C GLY A 68 3.98 -3.57 -19.43
N GLY A 69 3.10 -4.37 -18.82
CA GLY A 69 2.19 -3.95 -17.77
C GLY A 69 2.92 -3.45 -16.52
N ARG A 70 2.36 -2.43 -15.85
CA ARG A 70 2.90 -1.84 -14.62
C ARG A 70 1.74 -1.53 -13.66
N LEU A 71 1.95 -1.79 -12.38
CA LEU A 71 1.09 -1.28 -11.31
C LEU A 71 1.63 0.08 -10.88
N ARG A 72 0.75 1.05 -10.67
CA ARG A 72 1.08 2.40 -10.20
C ARG A 72 -0.01 2.88 -9.26
N SER A 73 0.38 3.61 -8.22
CA SER A 73 -0.57 4.46 -7.49
C SER A 73 -0.88 5.70 -8.34
N ALA A 74 -2.11 6.21 -8.20
CA ALA A 74 -2.54 7.45 -8.82
C ALA A 74 -3.17 8.34 -7.75
N ARG A 75 -2.92 9.65 -7.85
CA ARG A 75 -3.43 10.65 -6.89
C ARG A 75 -3.99 11.84 -7.65
N ALA A 76 -5.05 12.42 -7.11
CA ALA A 76 -5.57 13.69 -7.60
C ALA A 76 -4.49 14.80 -7.54
N PRO A 77 -4.47 15.71 -8.51
CA PRO A 77 -3.64 16.91 -8.47
C PRO A 77 -3.81 17.72 -7.17
N SER A 78 -2.75 18.43 -6.77
CA SER A 78 -2.73 19.24 -5.54
C SER A 78 -3.24 20.67 -5.73
N ASP A 79 -3.61 21.06 -6.95
CA ASP A 79 -4.13 22.37 -7.33
C ASP A 79 -5.66 22.51 -7.17
N GLY A 80 -6.31 21.50 -6.59
CA GLY A 80 -7.74 21.47 -6.29
C GLY A 80 -8.05 20.86 -4.92
N LEU A 81 -9.20 20.20 -4.80
CA LEU A 81 -9.62 19.56 -3.54
C LEU A 81 -8.75 18.38 -3.11
N GLY A 82 -7.84 17.89 -3.97
CA GLY A 82 -7.06 16.68 -3.68
C GLY A 82 -7.88 15.38 -3.82
N LEU A 83 -9.06 15.45 -4.45
CA LEU A 83 -9.94 14.32 -4.76
C LEU A 83 -10.21 14.26 -6.27
N GLU A 84 -10.31 13.05 -6.81
CA GLU A 84 -10.65 12.82 -8.21
C GLU A 84 -11.34 11.46 -8.37
N LYS A 85 -12.20 11.31 -9.39
CA LYS A 85 -12.85 10.04 -9.72
C LYS A 85 -11.83 9.02 -10.22
N THR A 86 -11.97 7.77 -9.81
CA THR A 86 -11.17 6.64 -10.33
C THR A 86 -11.21 6.57 -11.86
N SER A 87 -12.35 6.86 -12.49
CA SER A 87 -12.49 6.85 -13.95
C SER A 87 -11.68 7.95 -14.65
N VAL A 88 -11.41 9.08 -13.96
CA VAL A 88 -10.59 10.17 -14.50
C VAL A 88 -9.11 9.83 -14.31
N LEU A 89 -8.69 9.46 -13.09
CA LEU A 89 -7.31 9.08 -12.79
C LEU A 89 -6.86 7.85 -13.59
N GLY A 90 -7.75 6.89 -13.77
CA GLY A 90 -7.52 5.64 -14.48
C GLY A 90 -7.80 5.68 -15.98
N SER A 91 -8.09 6.85 -16.56
CA SER A 91 -8.52 6.98 -17.97
C SER A 91 -7.52 6.44 -19.02
N ARG A 92 -6.25 6.27 -18.63
CA ARG A 92 -5.19 5.68 -19.47
C ARG A 92 -4.67 4.34 -18.96
N ALA A 93 -5.31 3.77 -17.94
CA ALA A 93 -4.97 2.46 -17.40
C ALA A 93 -5.84 1.37 -18.03
N LEU A 94 -5.34 0.14 -18.05
CA LEU A 94 -6.14 -1.03 -18.45
C LEU A 94 -7.32 -1.25 -17.49
N ALA A 95 -7.10 -0.99 -16.20
CA ALA A 95 -8.09 -1.00 -15.15
C ALA A 95 -7.62 -0.09 -14.00
N ALA A 96 -8.56 0.42 -13.22
CA ALA A 96 -8.27 1.20 -12.02
C ALA A 96 -9.33 0.93 -10.95
N ILE A 97 -8.90 0.92 -9.68
CA ILE A 97 -9.76 0.82 -8.51
C ILE A 97 -9.52 2.04 -7.61
N ASN A 98 -10.47 2.37 -6.73
CA ASN A 98 -10.20 3.38 -5.70
C ASN A 98 -9.10 2.89 -4.74
N GLY A 99 -8.30 3.82 -4.25
CA GLY A 99 -7.23 3.54 -3.29
C GLY A 99 -7.65 3.85 -1.85
N ASP A 100 -6.80 4.61 -1.17
CA ASP A 100 -6.90 4.91 0.25
C ASP A 100 -8.16 5.68 0.66
N PHE A 101 -8.43 5.63 1.96
CA PHE A 101 -9.36 6.55 2.61
C PHE A 101 -8.79 7.97 2.66
N PHE A 102 -9.67 8.93 2.91
CA PHE A 102 -9.32 10.33 3.13
C PHE A 102 -10.23 10.96 4.18
N TYR A 103 -9.77 12.02 4.83
CA TYR A 103 -10.58 12.83 5.75
C TYR A 103 -11.52 13.75 4.94
N PRO A 104 -12.85 13.64 5.07
CA PRO A 104 -13.78 14.42 4.25
C PRO A 104 -13.64 15.93 4.42
N GLU A 105 -13.23 16.42 5.60
CA GLU A 105 -13.18 17.86 5.89
C GLU A 105 -11.92 18.53 5.34
N THR A 106 -10.82 17.77 5.29
CA THR A 106 -9.50 18.28 4.85
C THR A 106 -9.08 17.72 3.50
N HIS A 107 -9.82 16.73 2.98
CA HIS A 107 -9.52 15.94 1.80
C HIS A 107 -8.10 15.34 1.80
N ARG A 108 -7.53 15.14 2.98
CA ARG A 108 -6.20 14.56 3.15
C ARG A 108 -6.27 13.04 3.12
N PRO A 109 -5.35 12.37 2.42
CA PRO A 109 -5.27 10.91 2.48
C PRO A 109 -5.00 10.42 3.90
N MET A 110 -5.54 9.25 4.22
CA MET A 110 -5.36 8.57 5.50
C MET A 110 -4.51 7.32 5.31
N GLY A 111 -3.42 7.22 6.07
CA GLY A 111 -2.48 6.09 6.00
C GLY A 111 -1.24 6.40 5.18
N LEU A 112 -0.32 5.43 5.16
CA LEU A 112 0.98 5.55 4.49
C LEU A 112 0.81 5.95 3.02
N GLN A 113 1.47 7.05 2.61
CA GLN A 113 1.64 7.35 1.19
C GLN A 113 3.09 7.67 0.87
N VAL A 114 3.61 6.97 -0.12
CA VAL A 114 4.91 7.22 -0.74
C VAL A 114 4.70 7.45 -2.23
N ARG A 115 5.37 8.45 -2.80
CA ARG A 115 5.34 8.72 -4.23
C ARG A 115 6.74 9.05 -4.70
N ASP A 116 7.19 8.35 -5.75
CA ASP A 116 8.51 8.54 -6.36
C ASP A 116 9.65 8.53 -5.32
N GLY A 117 9.49 7.67 -4.31
CA GLY A 117 10.41 7.49 -3.19
C GLY A 117 10.36 8.53 -2.08
N GLU A 118 9.39 9.45 -2.13
CA GLU A 118 9.21 10.48 -1.12
C GLU A 118 8.02 10.15 -0.22
N LEU A 119 8.21 10.24 1.10
CA LEU A 119 7.14 10.03 2.08
C LEU A 119 6.22 11.25 2.14
N LEU A 120 4.94 11.05 1.83
CA LEU A 120 3.91 12.08 1.83
C LEU A 120 3.16 12.08 3.17
N VAL A 121 2.73 10.89 3.58
CA VAL A 121 1.99 10.64 4.82
C VAL A 121 2.65 9.48 5.53
N GLU A 122 3.01 9.68 6.79
CA GLU A 122 3.61 8.65 7.64
C GLU A 122 2.68 7.44 7.83
N PRO A 123 3.23 6.25 8.14
CA PRO A 123 2.42 5.07 8.37
C PRO A 123 1.54 5.21 9.62
N LEU A 124 0.37 4.58 9.56
CA LEU A 124 -0.49 4.32 10.70
C LEU A 124 -0.35 2.84 11.09
N GLN A 125 -0.80 2.47 12.29
CA GLN A 125 -0.88 1.08 12.74
C GLN A 125 -2.04 0.34 12.03
N ARG A 126 -1.94 0.28 10.70
CA ARG A 126 -2.89 -0.30 9.74
C ARG A 126 -2.09 -0.82 8.54
N SER A 127 -2.58 -1.89 7.92
CA SER A 127 -1.95 -2.44 6.73
C SER A 127 -1.98 -1.44 5.56
N ALA A 128 -0.91 -1.39 4.78
CA ALA A 128 -0.83 -0.68 3.51
C ALA A 128 -0.35 -1.62 2.41
N PHE A 129 -0.70 -1.30 1.15
CA PHE A 129 -0.13 -1.92 -0.03
C PHE A 129 0.98 -1.04 -0.57
N ALA A 130 2.20 -1.57 -0.69
CA ALA A 130 3.36 -0.86 -1.20
C ALA A 130 3.90 -1.53 -2.47
N ILE A 131 4.36 -0.68 -3.40
CA ILE A 131 5.08 -1.08 -4.61
C ILE A 131 6.53 -0.61 -4.41
N GLY A 132 7.44 -1.55 -4.19
CA GLY A 132 8.87 -1.27 -4.03
C GLY A 132 9.50 -0.76 -5.33
N GLY A 133 10.67 -0.13 -5.23
CA GLY A 133 11.40 0.42 -6.38
C GLY A 133 11.82 -0.62 -7.43
N ASP A 134 11.94 -1.89 -7.05
CA ASP A 134 12.15 -3.04 -7.95
C ASP A 134 10.84 -3.59 -8.56
N GLY A 135 9.71 -3.00 -8.19
CA GLY A 135 8.36 -3.43 -8.53
C GLY A 135 7.81 -4.51 -7.61
N GLY A 136 8.52 -4.90 -6.55
CA GLY A 136 8.05 -5.82 -5.50
C GLY A 136 6.75 -5.32 -4.88
N LEU A 137 5.83 -6.24 -4.54
CA LEU A 137 4.55 -5.89 -3.93
C LEU A 137 4.53 -6.36 -2.48
N HIS A 138 4.14 -5.48 -1.58
CA HIS A 138 4.10 -5.74 -0.15
C HIS A 138 2.74 -5.35 0.40
N ILE A 139 2.19 -6.19 1.29
CA ILE A 139 1.03 -5.85 2.12
C ILE A 139 1.46 -6.10 3.55
N ASP A 140 1.62 -5.03 4.32
CA ASP A 140 2.09 -5.13 5.70
C ASP A 140 1.67 -3.91 6.52
N VAL A 141 1.88 -3.97 7.84
CA VAL A 141 1.85 -2.82 8.74
C VAL A 141 3.26 -2.24 8.82
N PHE A 142 3.41 -0.99 8.38
CA PHE A 142 4.71 -0.34 8.30
C PHE A 142 4.97 0.53 9.53
N ASP A 143 6.22 0.60 9.96
CA ASP A 143 6.70 1.55 10.96
C ASP A 143 7.60 2.59 10.31
N LEU A 144 7.65 3.78 10.91
CA LEU A 144 8.59 4.84 10.53
C LEU A 144 9.77 4.82 11.51
N ASP A 145 10.95 4.46 11.01
CA ASP A 145 12.21 4.68 11.72
C ASP A 145 13.00 5.75 10.96
N ALA A 146 13.03 6.97 11.51
CA ALA A 146 13.66 8.11 10.88
C ALA A 146 14.37 8.98 11.93
N GLY A 147 15.47 9.61 11.53
CA GLY A 147 16.22 10.51 12.39
C GLY A 147 17.19 11.42 11.63
N LEU A 148 17.59 12.50 12.28
CA LEU A 148 18.67 13.39 11.83
C LEU A 148 19.96 13.02 12.54
N VAL A 149 21.05 12.86 11.79
CA VAL A 149 22.39 12.71 12.38
C VAL A 149 23.08 14.07 12.37
N THR A 150 23.47 14.56 13.55
CA THR A 150 24.23 15.82 13.67
C THR A 150 25.68 15.65 13.22
N ALA A 151 26.38 16.75 12.96
CA ALA A 151 27.82 16.73 12.67
C ALA A 151 28.67 16.09 13.79
N SER A 152 28.16 16.05 15.03
CA SER A 152 28.80 15.37 16.16
C SER A 152 28.49 13.86 16.23
N GLY A 153 27.76 13.31 15.25
CA GLY A 153 27.31 11.93 15.23
C GLY A 153 26.10 11.62 16.13
N ARG A 154 25.44 12.64 16.70
CA ARG A 154 24.25 12.43 17.55
C ARG A 154 23.04 12.20 16.66
N ALA A 155 22.32 11.11 16.89
CA ALA A 155 21.02 10.87 16.26
C ALA A 155 19.90 11.61 17.03
N LEU A 156 19.05 12.32 16.30
CA LEU A 156 17.83 12.95 16.77
C LEU A 156 16.65 12.24 16.10
N PRO A 157 15.82 11.48 16.83
CA PRO A 157 14.70 10.76 16.23
C PRO A 157 13.69 11.75 15.67
N ILE A 158 13.18 11.48 14.47
CA ILE A 158 12.04 12.18 13.88
C ILE A 158 10.79 11.45 14.35
N SER A 159 9.99 12.12 15.17
CA SER A 159 8.71 11.56 15.64
C SER A 159 7.71 11.47 14.50
N HIS A 160 7.72 12.45 13.59
CA HIS A 160 6.63 12.67 12.64
C HIS A 160 7.07 13.24 11.29
N VAL A 161 6.29 12.98 10.25
CA VAL A 161 6.47 13.59 8.91
C VAL A 161 5.21 14.32 8.47
N ASN A 162 5.37 15.57 7.99
CA ASN A 162 4.31 16.40 7.38
C ASN A 162 3.06 16.62 8.26
N ARG A 163 3.22 16.66 9.58
CA ARG A 163 2.13 16.90 10.55
C ARG A 163 2.58 17.76 11.72
N ASP A 164 1.64 18.42 12.37
CA ASP A 164 1.95 19.25 13.53
C ASP A 164 2.55 18.40 14.67
N PRO A 165 3.56 18.93 15.39
CA PRO A 165 4.06 18.32 16.63
C PRO A 165 2.93 18.15 17.65
N ARG A 166 2.92 17.05 18.42
CA ARG A 166 1.93 16.82 19.47
C ARG A 166 2.45 17.19 20.86
N GLY A 167 3.76 17.35 21.02
CA GLY A 167 4.40 17.81 22.26
C GLY A 167 5.71 18.54 22.01
N SER A 168 6.23 19.22 23.04
CA SER A 168 7.47 20.00 22.97
C SER A 168 8.73 19.17 22.74
N ALA A 169 8.66 17.85 22.92
CA ALA A 169 9.76 16.93 22.66
C ALA A 169 9.72 16.33 21.24
N ASP A 170 8.66 16.56 20.47
CA ASP A 170 8.52 15.99 19.13
C ASP A 170 9.38 16.73 18.12
N LEU A 171 10.08 15.97 17.29
CA LEU A 171 10.75 16.48 16.09
C LEU A 171 9.96 16.04 14.86
N THR A 172 9.30 16.98 14.20
CA THR A 172 8.63 16.71 12.91
C THR A 172 9.51 17.16 11.75
N TYR A 173 9.68 16.29 10.76
CA TYR A 173 10.23 16.64 9.45
C TYR A 173 9.11 17.09 8.49
N PHE A 174 9.30 18.24 7.83
CA PHE A 174 8.41 18.73 6.79
C PHE A 174 9.14 18.76 5.46
N ASN A 175 8.57 18.14 4.43
CA ASN A 175 9.05 18.23 3.05
C ASN A 175 8.10 19.09 2.20
N HIS A 176 8.34 19.16 0.89
CA HIS A 176 7.54 20.01 0.00
C HIS A 176 6.09 19.52 -0.21
N PHE A 177 5.72 18.33 0.29
CA PHE A 177 4.32 17.86 0.36
C PHE A 177 3.61 18.26 1.64
N ALA A 178 4.33 18.82 2.62
CA ALA A 178 3.71 19.35 3.82
C ALA A 178 2.63 20.37 3.41
N GLN A 179 1.37 20.02 3.69
CA GLN A 179 0.26 20.94 3.53
C GLN A 179 0.20 21.88 4.74
N GLY A 180 1.23 22.73 4.87
CA GLY A 180 1.25 23.87 5.77
C GLY A 180 0.43 24.99 5.15
N TRP A 181 -0.89 24.99 5.37
CA TRP A 181 -1.78 26.05 4.85
C TRP A 181 -1.91 27.27 5.75
N LYS A 182 -1.00 27.43 6.71
CA LYS A 182 -0.79 28.65 7.46
C LYS A 182 0.69 28.68 7.81
N ASP A 183 1.27 29.87 7.82
CA ASP A 183 2.58 30.30 8.36
C ASP A 183 2.76 29.94 9.86
N THR A 184 2.22 28.81 10.31
CA THR A 184 2.01 28.40 11.70
C THR A 184 2.63 27.04 11.98
N VAL A 185 3.69 26.64 11.27
CA VAL A 185 4.59 25.64 11.82
C VAL A 185 5.30 26.29 13.01
N HIS A 186 4.70 26.14 14.18
CA HIS A 186 5.28 26.54 15.46
C HIS A 186 6.27 25.47 15.89
N ALA A 187 7.50 25.57 15.38
CA ALA A 187 8.64 24.88 15.96
C ALA A 187 9.47 25.90 16.75
N ASP A 188 9.91 25.53 17.96
CA ASP A 188 10.87 26.33 18.73
C ASP A 188 12.18 26.55 17.95
N VAL A 189 12.51 25.60 17.07
CA VAL A 189 13.64 25.70 16.13
C VAL A 189 13.29 24.99 14.81
N GLY A 190 13.38 25.70 13.69
CA GLY A 190 13.29 25.16 12.33
C GLY A 190 14.63 25.17 11.60
N PHE A 191 14.81 24.27 10.64
CA PHE A 191 16.03 24.16 9.83
C PHE A 191 15.73 24.31 8.34
N VAL A 192 16.54 25.09 7.63
CA VAL A 192 16.64 25.03 6.17
C VAL A 192 17.81 24.12 5.83
N LEU A 193 17.54 23.05 5.09
CA LEU A 193 18.53 22.03 4.76
C LEU A 193 18.88 22.09 3.27
N GLN A 194 20.17 21.99 2.96
CA GLN A 194 20.68 21.72 1.61
C GLN A 194 21.10 20.27 1.55
N SER A 195 20.52 19.50 0.63
CA SER A 195 21.03 18.14 0.35
C SER A 195 22.48 18.21 -0.10
N LEU A 196 23.32 17.34 0.46
CA LEU A 196 24.70 17.13 0.01
C LEU A 196 24.78 15.98 -1.01
N ASP A 197 23.69 15.22 -1.14
CA ASP A 197 23.59 14.12 -2.10
C ASP A 197 23.12 14.68 -3.45
N GLY A 198 24.08 14.86 -4.37
CA GLY A 198 23.83 15.40 -5.72
C GLY A 198 23.11 14.45 -6.68
N GLY A 199 22.82 13.21 -6.25
CA GLY A 199 22.33 12.12 -7.11
C GLY A 199 20.81 11.92 -7.15
N GLY A 200 20.04 12.78 -6.47
CA GLY A 200 18.61 12.54 -6.24
C GLY A 200 18.38 11.53 -5.10
N TRP A 201 17.22 11.63 -4.48
CA TRP A 201 16.81 10.79 -3.35
C TRP A 201 16.47 9.38 -3.84
N ARG A 202 16.88 8.35 -3.11
CA ARG A 202 16.45 6.96 -3.34
C ARG A 202 15.78 6.45 -2.08
N ASP A 203 14.78 5.59 -2.25
CA ASP A 203 14.09 4.93 -1.16
C ASP A 203 15.09 4.26 -0.19
N ALA A 204 14.88 4.49 1.11
CA ALA A 204 15.64 3.90 2.23
C ALA A 204 17.13 4.31 2.38
N ASP A 205 17.59 5.38 1.71
CA ASP A 205 18.96 5.88 1.91
C ASP A 205 19.10 6.85 3.10
N THR A 206 20.28 6.85 3.73
CA THR A 206 20.67 7.88 4.69
C THR A 206 20.94 9.19 3.96
N ILE A 207 20.16 10.22 4.27
CA ILE A 207 20.30 11.53 3.65
C ILE A 207 21.35 12.35 4.38
N CYS A 208 22.34 12.85 3.65
CA CYS A 208 23.28 13.83 4.16
C CYS A 208 22.82 15.25 3.77
N ALA A 209 22.64 16.13 4.76
CA ALA A 209 22.29 17.51 4.50
C ALA A 209 23.11 18.50 5.33
N ARG A 210 23.37 19.66 4.74
CA ARG A 210 23.94 20.81 5.43
C ARG A 210 22.81 21.70 5.92
N VAL A 211 22.84 22.06 7.20
CA VAL A 211 21.98 23.13 7.73
C VAL A 211 22.44 24.45 7.14
N LEU A 212 21.62 25.06 6.29
CA LEU A 212 21.84 26.40 5.76
C LEU A 212 21.39 27.48 6.74
N GLN A 213 20.29 27.22 7.44
CA GLN A 213 19.70 28.20 8.37
C GLN A 213 19.05 27.50 9.56
N VAL A 214 19.25 28.06 10.75
CA VAL A 214 18.50 27.72 11.96
C VAL A 214 17.59 28.91 12.27
N ARG A 215 16.28 28.68 12.40
CA ARG A 215 15.30 29.73 12.72
C ARG A 215 14.66 29.41 14.07
N ARG A 216 14.76 30.33 15.03
CA ARG A 216 14.19 30.14 16.37
C ARG A 216 12.73 30.58 16.52
N HIS A 217 12.11 31.18 15.48
CA HIS A 217 10.70 31.57 15.50
C HIS A 217 10.10 31.56 14.08
N ARG A 218 8.81 31.17 14.01
CA ARG A 218 7.84 31.19 12.88
C ARG A 218 8.42 31.12 11.46
N TRP A 219 8.09 30.03 10.75
CA TRP A 219 8.13 30.02 9.28
C TRP A 219 7.04 30.96 8.73
N PRO A 220 7.31 31.80 7.72
CA PRO A 220 6.26 32.22 6.80
C PRO A 220 5.80 31.01 5.97
#